data_AF-A0AAU9MG39-F1
#
_entry.id   AF-A0AAU9MG39-F1
#
_cell.length_a   1.000
_cell.length_b   1.000
_cell.length_c   1.000
_cell.angle_alpha   90.00
_cell.angle_beta   90.00
_cell.angle_gamma   90.00
#
_symmetry.space_group_name_H-M   'P 1'
#
loop_
_entity.id
_entity.type
_entity.pdbx_description
1 polymer ?
#
loop_
_entity_poly.entity_id
_entity_poly.type
_entity_poly.pdbx_seq_one_letter_code
_entity_poly.pdbx_strand_id
1 'polypeptide(L)'
;MAEHFILLSVLLSLLASSVLGQVFWSVNCGESEIYTDGNLMVWTPDETLVSNGFARVVQSSNSISTVLDSLRVFTTRKKNCYSTLVTKGEKVLVRASFNYGNYDRLSSPPTFDLHFDGNFWTTVETTNSGLQMYEATYVTKGDTVSVCVAQTKSGQFPFMSALEVRSVDSDVYSVLDENRALFLINRVSYGAARTLRFPQDPYDRIWIPALGGTKAVTNDAIFVDPTGTNNPPSGIFDNAIVADSTAESLLLATVSPSNTLVYITTYFSEVNNLDITGESRSFRFYETTTSSSSSISDPISPPYGSMFERHLYNYSVDSITNISLIATTTSDLPPLINAIEGFNISGLLTDGTDSNDVEALYLLQNTFDVLGEWSGDPCLPAPYSWDWLNCSNETPPRITSLFLDGFELSGELPDISSMDALQTIDLHNNSLDGEIPSFFGTMTNLQQLNLADNDFSGPIPTSLSKNNKLKLTVTGNPSVCTSGKSCSTSPGTVNSSPGSTTLTRRKKKKSSMLPVVLGITIPIFFLIWVAVGVFVILRKKKKPVFKAINIMPVASGYTAGGANGNPSGGANGNSDELHKNSEEVMNDGTLEHGVQTPMGSPSPLLDNSGQTSDMYGHTGVHNHDES
;
A
#
# COMPACT_ATOMS: atom_id res chain seq x y z
N MET A 1 39.69 -20.23 3.55
CA MET A 1 38.79 -19.22 4.17
C MET A 1 38.63 -17.95 3.34
N ALA A 2 39.66 -17.44 2.64
CA ALA A 2 39.51 -16.27 1.76
C ALA A 2 38.70 -16.58 0.48
N GLU A 3 38.83 -17.77 -0.10
CA GLU A 3 38.08 -18.15 -1.31
C GLU A 3 36.58 -18.36 -1.08
N HIS A 4 36.16 -18.86 0.10
CA HIS A 4 34.74 -18.94 0.46
C HIS A 4 34.10 -17.58 0.73
N PHE A 5 34.87 -16.59 1.18
CA PHE A 5 34.39 -15.22 1.35
C PHE A 5 34.18 -14.51 0.01
N ILE A 6 35.07 -14.76 -0.96
CA ILE A 6 34.93 -14.22 -2.32
C ILE A 6 33.73 -14.87 -3.01
N LEU A 7 33.56 -16.19 -2.90
CA LEU A 7 32.41 -16.88 -3.48
C LEU A 7 31.08 -16.41 -2.86
N LEU A 8 31.01 -16.18 -1.55
CA LEU A 8 29.83 -15.65 -0.86
C LEU A 8 29.55 -14.18 -1.21
N SER A 9 30.60 -13.35 -1.36
CA SER A 9 30.45 -11.97 -1.81
C SER A 9 30.04 -11.86 -3.28
N VAL A 10 30.51 -12.79 -4.12
CA VAL A 10 30.12 -12.89 -5.52
C VAL A 10 28.70 -13.44 -5.63
N LEU A 11 28.28 -14.39 -4.78
CA LEU A 11 26.90 -14.88 -4.69
C LEU A 11 25.94 -13.80 -4.18
N LEU A 12 26.32 -13.02 -3.15
CA LEU A 12 25.53 -11.86 -2.69
C LEU A 12 25.46 -10.75 -3.75
N SER A 13 26.55 -10.52 -4.50
CA SER A 13 26.52 -9.57 -5.61
C SER A 13 25.71 -10.08 -6.81
N LEU A 14 25.70 -11.39 -7.08
CA LEU A 14 24.89 -12.00 -8.14
C LEU A 14 23.40 -12.08 -7.75
N LEU A 15 23.08 -12.24 -6.47
CA LEU A 15 21.73 -12.08 -5.92
C LEU A 15 21.27 -10.62 -5.92
N ALA A 16 22.20 -9.66 -5.81
CA ALA A 16 21.93 -8.23 -6.00
C ALA A 16 21.90 -7.81 -7.49
N SER A 17 22.29 -8.69 -8.42
CA SER A 17 22.40 -8.38 -9.86
C SER A 17 21.27 -8.98 -10.72
N SER A 18 20.27 -9.63 -10.13
CA SER A 18 19.10 -10.13 -10.87
C SER A 18 17.85 -9.25 -10.75
N VAL A 19 17.95 -8.06 -10.16
CA VAL A 19 16.77 -7.21 -9.93
C VAL A 19 17.06 -5.75 -10.30
N LEU A 20 17.31 -5.50 -11.58
CA LEU A 20 17.46 -4.13 -12.09
C LEU A 20 16.09 -3.48 -12.44
N GLY A 21 14.99 -3.98 -11.87
CA GLY A 21 13.64 -3.54 -12.23
C GLY A 21 12.49 -3.89 -11.29
N GLN A 22 12.73 -4.42 -10.08
CA GLN A 22 11.67 -4.55 -9.07
C GLN A 22 11.72 -3.38 -8.09
N VAL A 23 10.57 -2.79 -7.81
CA VAL A 23 10.38 -1.75 -6.81
C VAL A 23 10.41 -2.34 -5.40
N PHE A 24 11.27 -1.77 -4.55
CA PHE A 24 11.27 -1.97 -3.11
C PHE A 24 11.41 -0.61 -2.44
N TRP A 25 10.27 0.05 -2.23
CA TRP A 25 10.22 1.46 -1.85
C TRP A 25 9.52 1.63 -0.49
N SER A 26 10.18 2.28 0.47
CA SER A 26 9.62 2.53 1.80
C SER A 26 9.85 3.98 2.18
N VAL A 27 8.78 4.70 2.45
CA VAL A 27 8.76 6.14 2.73
C VAL A 27 8.33 6.36 4.18
N ASN A 28 9.14 7.12 4.90
CA ASN A 28 8.78 7.65 6.22
C ASN A 28 8.31 9.10 6.04
N CYS A 29 7.01 9.33 6.12
CA CYS A 29 6.42 10.61 5.76
C CYS A 29 6.63 11.64 6.87
N GLY A 30 7.10 12.84 6.50
CA GLY A 30 7.38 13.92 7.44
C GLY A 30 8.67 13.75 8.26
N GLU A 31 9.48 12.72 7.97
CA GLU A 31 10.85 12.60 8.48
C GLU A 31 11.83 13.28 7.52
N SER A 32 12.98 13.70 8.05
CA SER A 32 14.08 14.39 7.35
C SER A 32 15.31 13.50 7.13
N GLU A 33 15.43 12.42 7.92
CA GLU A 33 16.59 11.54 7.89
C GLU A 33 16.24 10.11 7.43
N ILE A 34 17.21 9.46 6.79
CA ILE A 34 17.08 8.06 6.42
C ILE A 34 17.14 7.20 7.69
N TYR A 35 16.21 6.27 7.82
CA TYR A 35 16.15 5.33 8.93
C TYR A 35 16.27 3.89 8.43
N THR A 36 16.94 3.02 9.17
CA THR A 36 16.96 1.57 8.90
C THR A 36 16.42 0.84 10.11
N ASP A 37 15.36 0.08 9.92
CA ASP A 37 14.69 -0.62 11.01
C ASP A 37 15.35 -1.97 11.36
N GLY A 38 14.80 -2.65 12.37
CA GLY A 38 15.29 -3.96 12.80
C GLY A 38 15.15 -5.08 11.77
N ASN A 39 14.37 -4.86 10.72
CA ASN A 39 14.18 -5.79 9.60
C ASN A 39 15.12 -5.49 8.42
N LEU A 40 16.08 -4.57 8.60
CA LEU A 40 17.01 -4.09 7.56
C LEU A 40 16.31 -3.34 6.42
N MET A 41 15.09 -2.83 6.65
CA MET A 41 14.40 -2.01 5.68
C MET A 41 14.89 -0.56 5.78
N VAL A 42 15.25 0.01 4.62
CA VAL A 42 15.63 1.41 4.52
C VAL A 42 14.39 2.25 4.25
N TRP A 43 14.11 3.17 5.15
CA TRP A 43 13.02 4.14 5.10
C TRP A 43 13.57 5.49 4.68
N THR A 44 13.07 6.03 3.56
CA THR A 44 13.52 7.31 3.02
C THR A 44 12.56 8.45 3.41
N PRO A 45 13.07 9.66 3.69
CA PRO A 45 12.30 10.88 3.78
C PRO A 45 11.41 11.13 2.55
N ASP A 46 10.36 11.92 2.72
CA ASP A 46 9.43 12.26 1.65
C ASP A 46 9.58 13.65 1.04
N GLU A 47 10.56 14.44 1.48
CA GLU A 47 10.74 15.83 1.05
C GLU A 47 10.87 16.01 -0.47
N THR A 48 11.40 15.02 -1.19
CA THR A 48 11.55 15.06 -2.65
C THR A 48 10.39 14.41 -3.39
N LEU A 49 9.43 13.81 -2.68
CA LEU A 49 8.34 13.03 -3.27
C LEU A 49 7.04 13.82 -3.37
N VAL A 50 6.91 14.85 -2.54
CA VAL A 50 5.74 15.74 -2.49
C VAL A 50 6.22 17.17 -2.28
N SER A 51 5.59 18.10 -2.99
CA SER A 51 5.95 19.52 -2.99
C SER A 51 5.13 20.35 -2.01
N ASN A 52 4.12 19.76 -1.37
CA ASN A 52 3.27 20.43 -0.39
C ASN A 52 3.09 19.62 0.91
N GLY A 53 2.21 20.13 1.78
CA GLY A 53 2.00 19.60 3.11
C GLY A 53 3.14 19.93 4.08
N PHE A 54 2.97 19.56 5.33
CA PHE A 54 3.96 19.83 6.37
C PHE A 54 4.17 18.62 7.28
N ALA A 55 5.42 18.45 7.72
CA ALA A 55 5.79 17.45 8.70
C ALA A 55 5.20 17.77 10.08
N ARG A 56 4.77 16.73 10.78
CA ARG A 56 4.33 16.75 12.18
C ARG A 56 4.87 15.53 12.90
N VAL A 57 5.02 15.69 14.21
CA VAL A 57 5.49 14.64 15.12
C VAL A 57 4.31 14.20 15.99
N VAL A 58 4.13 12.89 16.07
CA VAL A 58 3.15 12.24 16.94
C VAL A 58 3.51 12.48 18.41
N GLN A 59 2.50 12.57 19.28
CA GLN A 59 2.78 12.66 20.71
C GLN A 59 3.47 11.38 21.20
N SER A 60 4.56 11.53 21.97
CA SER A 60 5.34 10.39 22.49
C SER A 60 4.52 9.32 23.23
N SER A 61 3.44 9.70 23.91
CA SER A 61 2.52 8.75 24.57
C SER A 61 1.74 7.86 23.60
N ASN A 62 1.68 8.24 22.32
CA ASN A 62 0.99 7.55 21.23
C ASN A 62 1.99 6.99 20.18
N SER A 63 3.28 6.92 20.53
CA SER A 63 4.29 6.30 19.68
C SER A 63 4.02 4.80 19.53
N ILE A 64 4.02 4.32 18.28
CA ILE A 64 3.81 2.90 17.94
C ILE A 64 5.13 2.30 17.44
N SER A 65 5.84 3.03 16.59
CA SER A 65 7.16 2.71 16.09
C SER A 65 7.83 3.98 15.59
N THR A 66 9.16 3.99 15.51
CA THR A 66 9.92 5.15 15.01
C THR A 66 9.48 5.62 13.63
N VAL A 67 9.06 4.71 12.75
CA VAL A 67 8.57 5.03 11.39
C VAL A 67 7.20 5.72 11.41
N LEU A 68 6.44 5.56 12.49
CA LEU A 68 5.09 6.12 12.63
C LEU A 68 5.04 7.28 13.62
N ASP A 69 6.20 7.77 14.07
CA ASP A 69 6.33 8.91 14.99
C ASP A 69 6.32 10.25 14.24
N SER A 70 6.49 10.22 12.92
CA SER A 70 6.32 11.35 11.99
C SER A 70 5.16 11.09 11.03
N LEU A 71 4.57 12.19 10.55
CA LEU A 71 3.59 12.17 9.47
C LEU A 71 3.63 13.47 8.69
N ARG A 72 3.19 13.42 7.43
CA ARG A 72 2.96 14.61 6.61
C ARG A 72 1.46 14.89 6.50
N VAL A 73 1.08 16.12 6.85
CA VAL A 73 -0.31 16.61 6.79
C VAL A 73 -0.50 17.49 5.57
N PHE A 74 -1.61 17.31 4.86
CA PHE A 74 -1.98 18.10 3.69
C PHE A 74 -3.15 19.02 4.01
N THR A 75 -2.88 20.32 4.07
CA THR A 75 -3.90 21.36 4.30
C THR A 75 -4.29 22.12 3.06
N THR A 76 -3.65 21.83 1.93
CA THR A 76 -3.93 22.42 0.62
C THR A 76 -4.22 21.30 -0.36
N ARG A 77 -4.88 21.67 -1.47
CA ARG A 77 -5.34 20.77 -2.54
C ARG A 77 -6.38 19.77 -2.07
N LYS A 78 -7.24 19.35 -3.00
CA LYS A 78 -8.25 18.32 -2.71
C LYS A 78 -7.66 16.92 -2.67
N LYS A 79 -6.54 16.68 -3.37
CA LYS A 79 -5.88 15.39 -3.53
C LYS A 79 -4.37 15.61 -3.56
N ASN A 80 -3.64 14.77 -2.82
CA ASN A 80 -2.19 14.84 -2.69
C ASN A 80 -1.61 13.44 -2.87
N CYS A 81 -0.67 13.26 -3.79
CA CYS A 81 -0.19 11.96 -4.20
C CYS A 81 1.32 11.80 -4.06
N TYR A 82 1.73 10.61 -3.64
CA TYR A 82 3.09 10.10 -3.75
C TYR A 82 3.16 9.22 -4.99
N SER A 83 4.27 9.28 -5.72
CA SER A 83 4.44 8.43 -6.90
C SER A 83 5.85 7.85 -6.97
N THR A 84 5.95 6.65 -7.53
CA THR A 84 7.23 5.98 -7.84
C THR A 84 7.14 5.26 -9.19
N LEU A 85 8.29 5.07 -9.84
CA LEU A 85 8.38 4.39 -11.12
C LEU A 85 8.29 2.87 -10.95
N VAL A 86 7.57 2.22 -11.88
CA VAL A 86 7.41 0.77 -11.97
C VAL A 86 7.39 0.35 -13.44
N THR A 87 7.46 -0.95 -13.71
CA THR A 87 7.21 -1.45 -15.06
C THR A 87 5.70 -1.57 -15.28
N LYS A 88 5.21 -1.17 -16.46
CA LYS A 88 3.81 -1.39 -16.83
C LYS A 88 3.48 -2.89 -16.87
N GLY A 89 2.37 -3.28 -16.25
CA GLY A 89 1.96 -4.67 -16.12
C GLY A 89 2.67 -5.43 -14.98
N GLU A 90 3.47 -4.72 -14.18
CA GLU A 90 4.07 -5.27 -12.97
C GLU A 90 3.00 -5.48 -11.90
N LYS A 91 3.07 -6.61 -11.19
CA LYS A 91 2.22 -6.83 -10.02
C LYS A 91 2.90 -6.21 -8.81
N VAL A 92 2.16 -5.37 -8.10
CA VAL A 92 2.67 -4.63 -6.94
C VAL A 92 1.81 -4.87 -5.72
N LEU A 93 2.44 -4.87 -4.56
CA LEU A 93 1.80 -4.74 -3.26
C LEU A 93 2.09 -3.33 -2.74
N VAL A 94 1.04 -2.60 -2.44
CA VAL A 94 1.07 -1.24 -1.93
C VAL A 94 0.49 -1.23 -0.52
N ARG A 95 1.18 -0.61 0.43
CA ARG A 95 0.71 -0.46 1.80
C ARG A 95 0.81 0.98 2.27
N ALA A 96 -0.30 1.53 2.74
CA ALA A 96 -0.39 2.86 3.31
C ALA A 96 -0.75 2.79 4.80
N SER A 97 -0.03 3.55 5.62
CA SER A 97 -0.14 3.54 7.08
C SER A 97 -0.43 4.93 7.63
N PHE A 98 -1.35 4.99 8.60
CA PHE A 98 -1.87 6.22 9.19
C PHE A 98 -1.90 6.09 10.72
N ASN A 99 -0.98 6.80 11.38
CA ASN A 99 -0.99 6.99 12.82
C ASN A 99 -1.27 8.46 13.13
N TYR A 100 -2.52 8.81 13.48
CA TYR A 100 -2.88 10.19 13.82
C TYR A 100 -2.09 10.67 15.05
N GLY A 101 -1.93 9.81 16.05
CA GLY A 101 -1.05 10.07 17.19
C GLY A 101 -1.38 11.33 18.00
N ASN A 102 -2.55 11.94 17.75
CA ASN A 102 -2.96 13.24 18.27
C ASN A 102 -1.92 14.36 18.04
N TYR A 103 -1.27 14.38 16.87
CA TYR A 103 -0.17 15.31 16.57
C TYR A 103 -0.53 16.80 16.76
N ASP A 104 -1.82 17.16 16.58
CA ASP A 104 -2.36 18.52 16.69
C ASP A 104 -2.96 18.84 18.08
N ARG A 105 -3.03 17.84 18.97
CA ARG A 105 -3.62 17.94 20.33
C ARG A 105 -5.11 18.25 20.36
N LEU A 106 -5.83 18.01 19.26
CA LEU A 106 -7.27 18.26 19.18
C LEU A 106 -8.11 17.05 19.59
N SER A 107 -7.52 15.86 19.64
CA SER A 107 -8.20 14.59 19.87
C SER A 107 -9.38 14.38 18.89
N SER A 108 -9.23 14.91 17.68
CA SER A 108 -10.25 14.95 16.63
C SER A 108 -9.63 14.37 15.34
N PRO A 109 -9.49 13.03 15.28
CA PRO A 109 -8.89 12.36 14.14
C PRO A 109 -9.67 12.65 12.85
N PRO A 110 -9.00 13.01 11.73
CA PRO A 110 -9.67 13.31 10.47
C PRO A 110 -10.11 12.03 9.72
N THR A 111 -11.13 12.17 8.88
CA THR A 111 -11.55 11.15 7.91
C THR A 111 -11.30 11.69 6.50
N PHE A 112 -10.76 10.85 5.63
CA PHE A 112 -10.40 11.23 4.26
C PHE A 112 -10.34 10.00 3.35
N ASP A 113 -10.34 10.20 2.04
CA ASP A 113 -10.28 9.08 1.10
C ASP A 113 -8.84 8.73 0.73
N LEU A 114 -8.59 7.45 0.51
CA LEU A 114 -7.35 6.89 0.01
C LEU A 114 -7.58 6.34 -1.40
N HIS A 115 -6.67 6.66 -2.32
CA HIS A 115 -6.74 6.28 -3.72
C HIS A 115 -5.41 5.67 -4.18
N PHE A 116 -5.44 4.85 -5.23
CA PHE A 116 -4.25 4.38 -5.95
C PHE A 116 -4.49 4.40 -7.46
N ASP A 117 -3.55 4.91 -8.26
CA ASP A 117 -3.61 4.92 -9.74
C ASP A 117 -4.96 5.36 -10.33
N GLY A 118 -5.55 6.43 -9.78
CA GLY A 118 -6.85 6.93 -10.22
C GLY A 118 -8.07 6.11 -9.75
N ASN A 119 -7.86 5.05 -8.95
CA ASN A 119 -8.90 4.23 -8.37
C ASN A 119 -9.21 4.65 -6.92
N PHE A 120 -10.48 4.59 -6.54
CA PHE A 120 -10.85 4.64 -5.13
C PHE A 120 -10.39 3.38 -4.41
N TRP A 121 -9.71 3.54 -3.28
CA TRP A 121 -9.27 2.42 -2.45
C TRP A 121 -10.23 2.20 -1.29
N THR A 122 -10.35 3.20 -0.42
CA THR A 122 -11.16 3.15 0.81
C THR A 122 -11.27 4.54 1.44
N THR A 123 -12.19 4.70 2.37
CA THR A 123 -12.21 5.85 3.28
C THR A 123 -11.41 5.50 4.54
N VAL A 124 -10.41 6.33 4.84
CA VAL A 124 -9.56 6.19 6.02
C VAL A 124 -10.28 6.80 7.23
N GLU A 125 -10.72 5.93 8.13
CA GLU A 125 -11.30 6.32 9.41
C GLU A 125 -10.23 6.29 10.51
N THR A 126 -9.55 7.41 10.71
CA THR A 126 -8.50 7.49 11.74
C THR A 126 -9.10 7.58 13.15
N THR A 127 -8.31 7.17 14.14
CA THR A 127 -8.72 7.10 15.54
C THR A 127 -7.73 7.86 16.42
N ASN A 128 -8.14 8.18 17.66
CA ASN A 128 -7.26 8.83 18.64
C ASN A 128 -6.07 7.95 19.05
N SER A 129 -6.27 6.63 19.01
CA SER A 129 -5.26 5.61 19.28
C SER A 129 -5.39 4.49 18.25
N GLY A 130 -4.27 3.90 17.86
CA GLY A 130 -4.25 2.79 16.90
C GLY A 130 -3.72 3.19 15.53
N LEU A 131 -3.16 2.20 14.85
CA LEU A 131 -2.64 2.31 13.49
C LEU A 131 -3.72 1.86 12.53
N GLN A 132 -4.05 2.71 11.55
CA GLN A 132 -4.78 2.25 10.37
C GLN A 132 -3.79 1.90 9.27
N MET A 133 -3.89 0.69 8.75
CA MET A 133 -3.01 0.16 7.71
C MET A 133 -3.88 -0.51 6.64
N TYR A 134 -3.63 -0.15 5.39
CA TYR A 134 -4.33 -0.72 4.24
C TYR A 134 -3.31 -1.30 3.28
N GLU A 135 -3.62 -2.47 2.72
CA GLU A 135 -2.78 -3.14 1.72
C GLU A 135 -3.60 -3.51 0.49
N ALA A 136 -3.08 -3.18 -0.69
CA ALA A 136 -3.64 -3.51 -1.99
C ALA A 136 -2.60 -4.25 -2.82
N THR A 137 -3.00 -5.33 -3.47
CA THR A 137 -2.17 -6.02 -4.47
C THR A 137 -2.87 -6.00 -5.82
N TYR A 138 -2.21 -5.48 -6.85
CA TYR A 138 -2.81 -5.31 -8.18
C TYR A 138 -1.75 -5.27 -9.29
N VAL A 139 -2.20 -5.32 -10.54
CA VAL A 139 -1.36 -5.20 -11.73
C VAL A 139 -1.42 -3.77 -12.26
N THR A 140 -0.27 -3.13 -12.44
CA THR A 140 -0.18 -1.71 -12.85
C THR A 140 -0.61 -1.51 -14.31
N LYS A 141 -1.36 -0.44 -14.58
CA LYS A 141 -1.78 -0.06 -15.94
C LYS A 141 -0.82 0.92 -16.62
N GLY A 142 -0.05 1.66 -15.82
CA GLY A 142 0.98 2.60 -16.24
C GLY A 142 2.38 2.21 -15.76
N ASP A 143 3.33 3.09 -16.00
CA ASP A 143 4.74 3.01 -15.59
C ASP A 143 5.01 3.70 -14.23
N THR A 144 3.95 4.06 -13.53
CA THR A 144 4.00 4.64 -12.19
C THR A 144 3.00 3.96 -11.27
N VAL A 145 3.35 3.89 -9.99
CA VAL A 145 2.39 3.67 -8.90
C VAL A 145 2.22 5.01 -8.20
N SER A 146 0.98 5.45 -8.05
CA SER A 146 0.59 6.68 -7.38
C SER A 146 -0.39 6.37 -6.26
N VAL A 147 -0.08 6.80 -5.04
CA VAL A 147 -0.97 6.67 -3.86
C VAL A 147 -1.35 8.05 -3.37
N CYS A 148 -2.65 8.32 -3.29
CA CYS A 148 -3.16 9.64 -2.98
C CYS A 148 -4.06 9.65 -1.75
N VAL A 149 -4.02 10.75 -1.02
CA VAL A 149 -4.99 11.06 0.03
C VAL A 149 -5.82 12.27 -0.39
N ALA A 150 -7.15 12.19 -0.20
CA ALA A 150 -8.09 13.21 -0.66
C ALA A 150 -9.01 13.71 0.45
N GLN A 151 -9.12 15.04 0.56
CA GLN A 151 -9.93 15.68 1.59
C GLN A 151 -11.43 15.56 1.26
N THR A 152 -12.17 14.84 2.08
CA THR A 152 -13.62 14.62 1.91
C THR A 152 -14.45 15.75 2.54
N LYS A 153 -13.94 16.36 3.61
CA LYS A 153 -14.63 17.39 4.40
C LYS A 153 -13.68 18.53 4.74
N SER A 154 -14.19 19.76 4.65
CA SER A 154 -13.42 20.95 5.06
C SER A 154 -12.98 20.84 6.52
N GLY A 155 -11.71 21.18 6.79
CA GLY A 155 -11.10 21.09 8.11
C GLY A 155 -10.67 19.69 8.55
N GLN A 156 -11.04 18.62 7.82
CA GLN A 156 -10.49 17.29 8.03
C GLN A 156 -9.30 17.08 7.11
N PHE A 157 -8.10 17.33 7.61
CA PHE A 157 -6.89 17.33 6.80
C PHE A 157 -6.34 15.91 6.62
N PRO A 158 -6.20 15.43 5.37
CA PRO A 158 -5.55 14.16 5.11
C PRO A 158 -4.09 14.17 5.54
N PHE A 159 -3.57 13.01 5.92
CA PHE A 159 -2.17 12.83 6.23
C PHE A 159 -1.68 11.45 5.81
N MET A 160 -0.37 11.26 5.74
CA MET A 160 0.30 9.98 5.52
C MET A 160 1.41 9.81 6.56
N SER A 161 1.53 8.63 7.19
CA SER A 161 2.63 8.33 8.12
C SER A 161 3.72 7.50 7.45
N ALA A 162 3.33 6.47 6.70
CA ALA A 162 4.28 5.63 5.97
C ALA A 162 3.65 5.04 4.71
N LEU A 163 4.48 4.85 3.68
CA LEU A 163 4.08 4.27 2.40
C LEU A 163 5.10 3.23 1.96
N GLU A 164 4.62 2.07 1.54
CA GLU A 164 5.46 0.96 1.08
C GLU A 164 4.94 0.45 -0.27
N VAL A 165 5.85 0.22 -1.22
CA VAL A 165 5.56 -0.42 -2.51
C VAL A 165 6.57 -1.55 -2.74
N ARG A 166 6.06 -2.72 -3.10
CA ARG A 166 6.83 -3.94 -3.34
C ARG A 166 6.41 -4.55 -4.66
N SER A 167 7.37 -4.95 -5.48
CA SER A 167 7.08 -5.88 -6.58
C SER A 167 6.67 -7.23 -6.04
N VAL A 168 5.73 -7.84 -6.72
CA VAL A 168 5.26 -9.19 -6.47
C VAL A 168 5.40 -9.96 -7.78
N ASP A 169 5.90 -11.19 -7.71
CA ASP A 169 6.04 -12.00 -8.91
C ASP A 169 4.66 -12.27 -9.54
N SER A 170 4.60 -12.38 -10.87
CA SER A 170 3.35 -12.56 -11.62
C SER A 170 2.54 -13.77 -11.17
N ASP A 171 3.22 -14.81 -10.70
CA ASP A 171 2.63 -16.10 -10.33
C ASP A 171 1.98 -16.06 -8.94
N VAL A 172 2.44 -15.18 -8.06
CA VAL A 172 1.87 -14.97 -6.72
C VAL A 172 0.50 -14.30 -6.88
N TYR A 173 -0.54 -14.91 -6.34
CA TYR A 173 -1.93 -14.55 -6.59
C TYR A 173 -2.29 -14.58 -8.09
N SER A 174 -1.81 -15.59 -8.82
CA SER A 174 -2.11 -15.78 -10.26
C SER A 174 -3.60 -15.96 -10.59
N VAL A 175 -4.43 -16.27 -9.60
CA VAL A 175 -5.89 -16.33 -9.75
C VAL A 175 -6.55 -14.95 -9.90
N LEU A 176 -5.84 -13.86 -9.59
CA LEU A 176 -6.34 -12.49 -9.67
C LEU A 176 -6.55 -12.06 -11.13
N ASP A 177 -7.76 -11.58 -11.44
CA ASP A 177 -8.03 -10.81 -12.67
C ASP A 177 -7.15 -9.55 -12.70
N GLU A 178 -6.35 -9.37 -13.76
CA GLU A 178 -5.43 -8.25 -13.95
C GLU A 178 -6.10 -6.87 -13.99
N ASN A 179 -7.44 -6.83 -14.10
CA ASN A 179 -8.24 -5.61 -14.03
C ASN A 179 -8.84 -5.38 -12.65
N ARG A 180 -8.38 -6.09 -11.62
CA ARG A 180 -8.85 -5.99 -10.23
C ARG A 180 -7.67 -5.95 -9.26
N ALA A 181 -7.96 -5.43 -8.07
CA ALA A 181 -7.07 -5.42 -6.94
C ALA A 181 -7.58 -6.37 -5.84
N LEU A 182 -6.65 -6.91 -5.07
CA LEU A 182 -6.90 -7.58 -3.80
C LEU A 182 -6.68 -6.58 -2.66
N PHE A 183 -7.71 -6.29 -1.89
CA PHE A 183 -7.61 -5.51 -0.66
C PHE A 183 -7.52 -6.44 0.54
N LEU A 184 -6.43 -6.36 1.28
CA LEU A 184 -6.20 -7.25 2.42
C LEU A 184 -7.25 -7.04 3.51
N ILE A 185 -7.88 -8.13 3.95
CA ILE A 185 -8.73 -8.18 5.15
C ILE A 185 -7.87 -8.63 6.34
N ASN A 186 -7.16 -9.74 6.17
CA ASN A 186 -6.29 -10.31 7.19
C ASN A 186 -5.22 -11.22 6.58
N ARG A 187 -4.07 -11.30 7.25
CA ARG A 187 -3.00 -12.26 6.96
C ARG A 187 -2.46 -12.79 8.27
N VAL A 188 -2.81 -14.04 8.56
CA VAL A 188 -2.58 -14.67 9.86
C VAL A 188 -1.66 -15.87 9.69
N SER A 189 -0.65 -15.96 10.55
CA SER A 189 0.18 -17.15 10.68
C SER A 189 -0.05 -17.78 12.04
N TYR A 190 -0.82 -18.86 12.08
CA TYR A 190 -1.01 -19.65 13.30
C TYR A 190 0.27 -20.40 13.68
N GLY A 191 1.15 -20.63 12.71
CA GLY A 191 2.41 -21.32 12.91
C GLY A 191 3.56 -20.48 13.46
N ALA A 192 3.50 -19.15 13.32
CA ALA A 192 4.62 -18.30 13.70
C ALA A 192 4.55 -17.85 15.17
N ALA A 193 5.72 -17.81 15.83
CA ALA A 193 5.84 -17.27 17.20
C ALA A 193 5.89 -15.74 17.26
N ARG A 194 6.17 -15.09 16.13
CA ARG A 194 6.28 -13.63 15.98
C ARG A 194 5.82 -13.22 14.60
N THR A 195 5.59 -11.94 14.39
CA THR A 195 5.30 -11.39 13.06
C THR A 195 6.40 -11.75 12.08
N LEU A 196 6.02 -12.29 10.93
CA LEU A 196 6.93 -12.56 9.81
C LEU A 196 6.69 -11.52 8.72
N ARG A 197 7.77 -10.96 8.18
CA ARG A 197 7.78 -10.05 7.03
C ARG A 197 9.16 -10.07 6.40
N PHE A 198 9.56 -9.06 5.63
CA PHE A 198 10.94 -8.96 5.16
C PHE A 198 11.95 -9.05 6.33
N PRO A 199 13.09 -9.75 6.18
CA PRO A 199 13.55 -10.48 5.00
C PRO A 199 13.07 -11.93 4.89
N GLN A 200 12.24 -12.42 5.82
CA GLN A 200 11.72 -13.80 5.79
C GLN A 200 10.67 -14.00 4.68
N ASP A 201 9.88 -12.97 4.40
CA ASP A 201 9.00 -12.90 3.24
C ASP A 201 9.62 -11.91 2.21
N PRO A 202 10.06 -12.37 1.03
CA PRO A 202 10.71 -11.50 0.05
C PRO A 202 9.78 -10.42 -0.51
N TYR A 203 8.46 -10.62 -0.47
CA TYR A 203 7.46 -9.64 -0.91
C TYR A 203 7.04 -8.70 0.24
N ASP A 204 7.65 -8.83 1.41
CA ASP A 204 7.38 -8.04 2.61
C ASP A 204 5.90 -8.03 3.03
N ARG A 205 5.21 -9.15 2.81
CA ARG A 205 3.87 -9.37 3.40
C ARG A 205 4.00 -9.49 4.91
N ILE A 206 3.09 -8.85 5.64
CA ILE A 206 3.07 -8.92 7.11
C ILE A 206 2.14 -10.06 7.56
N TRP A 207 2.73 -11.11 8.12
CA TRP A 207 2.02 -12.24 8.72
C TRP A 207 1.92 -12.09 10.23
N ILE A 208 0.71 -11.94 10.74
CA ILE A 208 0.47 -11.69 12.17
C ILE A 208 0.22 -13.02 12.89
N PRO A 209 0.94 -13.32 13.98
CA PRO A 209 0.69 -14.52 14.76
C PRO A 209 -0.64 -14.44 15.51
N ALA A 210 -1.39 -15.54 15.54
CA ALA A 210 -2.63 -15.64 16.32
C ALA A 210 -2.80 -17.06 16.90
N LEU A 211 -3.45 -17.16 18.06
CA LEU A 211 -3.69 -18.45 18.74
C LEU A 211 -5.18 -18.81 18.86
N GLY A 212 -6.10 -17.92 18.48
CA GLY A 212 -7.52 -18.23 18.22
C GLY A 212 -8.30 -19.05 19.27
N GLY A 213 -7.89 -19.08 20.55
CA GLY A 213 -8.54 -19.93 21.56
C GLY A 213 -8.39 -21.45 21.34
N THR A 214 -7.48 -21.86 20.44
CA THR A 214 -7.27 -23.25 20.02
C THR A 214 -5.90 -23.76 20.46
N LYS A 215 -5.69 -25.07 20.44
CA LYS A 215 -4.42 -25.67 20.85
C LYS A 215 -3.37 -25.50 19.74
N ALA A 216 -2.28 -24.81 20.06
CA ALA A 216 -1.09 -24.77 19.22
C ALA A 216 -0.34 -26.10 19.28
N VAL A 217 0.16 -26.56 18.14
CA VAL A 217 1.00 -27.75 18.00
C VAL A 217 2.24 -27.41 17.18
N THR A 218 3.38 -27.93 17.61
CA THR A 218 4.65 -27.71 16.92
C THR A 218 4.85 -28.74 15.83
N ASN A 219 5.35 -28.29 14.68
CA ASN A 219 5.70 -29.17 13.59
C ASN A 219 7.00 -29.93 13.90
N ASP A 220 6.96 -31.26 13.88
CA ASP A 220 8.14 -32.10 14.11
C ASP A 220 9.00 -32.31 12.84
N ALA A 221 8.53 -31.83 11.68
CA ALA A 221 9.31 -31.80 10.45
C ALA A 221 10.52 -30.87 10.60
N ILE A 222 11.71 -31.38 10.27
CA ILE A 222 12.96 -30.59 10.29
C ILE A 222 12.89 -29.41 9.30
N PHE A 223 12.18 -29.62 8.19
CA PHE A 223 11.98 -28.62 7.14
C PHE A 223 10.64 -28.90 6.46
N VAL A 224 9.89 -27.83 6.19
CA VAL A 224 8.69 -27.85 5.34
C VAL A 224 9.03 -27.10 4.07
N ASP A 225 8.93 -27.78 2.93
CA ASP A 225 9.03 -27.14 1.61
C ASP A 225 7.84 -26.16 1.43
N PRO A 226 8.08 -24.83 1.41
CA PRO A 226 7.02 -23.84 1.29
C PRO A 226 6.61 -23.58 -0.16
N THR A 227 7.16 -24.33 -1.12
CA THR A 227 6.89 -24.15 -2.55
C THR A 227 5.39 -24.31 -2.82
N GLY A 228 4.75 -23.22 -3.23
CA GLY A 228 3.33 -23.14 -3.54
C GLY A 228 3.07 -21.94 -4.44
N THR A 229 1.84 -21.80 -4.96
CA THR A 229 1.52 -20.74 -5.93
C THR A 229 1.78 -19.35 -5.37
N ASN A 230 1.49 -19.13 -4.09
CA ASN A 230 1.66 -17.84 -3.44
C ASN A 230 3.00 -17.67 -2.71
N ASN A 231 3.91 -18.65 -2.78
CA ASN A 231 5.25 -18.62 -2.18
C ASN A 231 5.28 -18.03 -0.74
N PRO A 232 4.54 -18.60 0.23
CA PRO A 232 4.55 -18.11 1.62
C PRO A 232 5.92 -18.32 2.30
N PRO A 233 6.25 -17.56 3.35
CA PRO A 233 7.52 -17.74 4.06
C PRO A 233 7.49 -19.02 4.91
N SER A 234 8.57 -19.81 4.92
CA SER A 234 8.59 -21.13 5.57
C SER A 234 8.21 -21.12 7.06
N GLY A 235 8.53 -20.04 7.77
CA GLY A 235 8.22 -19.89 9.20
C GLY A 235 6.73 -19.94 9.54
N ILE A 236 5.82 -19.83 8.57
CA ILE A 236 4.38 -20.03 8.83
C ILE A 236 4.03 -21.48 9.16
N PHE A 237 4.92 -22.43 8.88
CA PHE A 237 4.70 -23.86 9.08
C PHE A 237 5.39 -24.42 10.33
N ASP A 238 6.09 -23.58 11.11
CA ASP A 238 6.77 -23.98 12.35
C ASP A 238 5.79 -24.58 13.39
N ASN A 239 4.56 -24.08 13.39
CA ASN A 239 3.46 -24.60 14.21
C ASN A 239 2.17 -24.66 13.38
N ALA A 240 1.11 -25.17 14.00
CA ALA A 240 -0.26 -25.08 13.54
C ALA A 240 -1.19 -24.86 14.72
N ILE A 241 -2.44 -24.48 14.44
CA ILE A 241 -3.53 -24.68 15.40
C ILE A 241 -4.37 -25.87 14.98
N VAL A 242 -4.93 -26.55 15.98
CA VAL A 242 -5.74 -27.76 15.79
C VAL A 242 -7.02 -27.64 16.59
N ALA A 243 -8.12 -28.18 16.07
CA ALA A 243 -9.34 -28.33 16.86
C ALA A 243 -9.14 -29.32 18.02
N ASP A 244 -9.96 -29.20 19.07
CA ASP A 244 -9.80 -30.00 20.29
C ASP A 244 -10.08 -31.49 20.09
N SER A 245 -10.95 -31.84 19.14
CA SER A 245 -11.25 -33.23 18.76
C SER A 245 -11.78 -33.33 17.34
N THR A 246 -11.90 -34.54 16.80
CA THR A 246 -12.52 -34.80 15.49
C THR A 246 -14.00 -34.43 15.42
N ALA A 247 -14.67 -34.24 16.56
CA ALA A 247 -16.07 -33.80 16.62
C ALA A 247 -16.22 -32.28 16.57
N GLU A 248 -15.15 -31.53 16.81
CA GLU A 248 -15.16 -30.06 16.82
C GLU A 248 -14.73 -29.50 15.46
N SER A 249 -15.31 -28.36 15.08
CA SER A 249 -14.93 -27.64 13.86
C SER A 249 -13.89 -26.56 14.16
N LEU A 250 -13.05 -26.25 13.17
CA LEU A 250 -12.13 -25.14 13.23
C LEU A 250 -12.69 -23.97 12.43
N LEU A 251 -13.21 -22.93 13.10
CA LEU A 251 -13.72 -21.74 12.44
C LEU A 251 -12.56 -20.93 11.84
N LEU A 252 -12.62 -20.67 10.53
CA LEU A 252 -11.60 -19.91 9.81
C LEU A 252 -12.00 -18.46 9.57
N ALA A 253 -13.25 -18.26 9.14
CA ALA A 253 -13.76 -16.95 8.78
C ALA A 253 -15.29 -16.90 8.91
N THR A 254 -15.82 -15.69 9.15
CA THR A 254 -17.24 -15.38 8.98
C THR A 254 -17.36 -14.36 7.86
N VAL A 255 -18.04 -14.75 6.78
CA VAL A 255 -18.27 -13.91 5.60
C VAL A 255 -19.70 -13.36 5.67
N SER A 256 -19.81 -12.04 5.58
CA SER A 256 -21.10 -11.35 5.53
C SER A 256 -21.53 -11.14 4.08
N PRO A 257 -22.85 -11.11 3.78
CA PRO A 257 -23.35 -10.78 2.45
C PRO A 257 -22.86 -9.40 2.03
N SER A 258 -22.23 -9.34 0.88
CA SER A 258 -21.69 -8.11 0.31
C SER A 258 -21.71 -8.21 -1.21
N ASN A 259 -21.75 -7.05 -1.87
CA ASN A 259 -21.49 -6.96 -3.31
C ASN A 259 -20.00 -7.15 -3.65
N THR A 260 -19.14 -7.22 -2.63
CA THR A 260 -17.71 -7.44 -2.76
C THR A 260 -17.41 -8.93 -2.74
N LEU A 261 -16.67 -9.39 -3.75
CA LEU A 261 -16.21 -10.77 -3.84
C LEU A 261 -15.03 -10.98 -2.89
N VAL A 262 -14.90 -12.18 -2.34
CA VAL A 262 -13.84 -12.53 -1.39
C VAL A 262 -12.89 -13.53 -2.03
N TYR A 263 -11.60 -13.37 -1.74
CA TYR A 263 -10.56 -14.36 -1.99
C TYR A 263 -9.95 -14.80 -0.66
N ILE A 264 -9.98 -16.10 -0.39
CA ILE A 264 -9.34 -16.71 0.78
C ILE A 264 -8.31 -17.72 0.30
N THR A 265 -7.11 -17.68 0.84
CA THR A 265 -6.13 -18.77 0.68
C THR A 265 -5.68 -19.29 2.03
N THR A 266 -5.47 -20.60 2.11
CA THR A 266 -5.18 -21.33 3.35
C THR A 266 -4.03 -22.30 3.11
N TYR A 267 -3.20 -22.42 4.13
CA TYR A 267 -1.93 -23.15 4.06
C TYR A 267 -1.90 -24.24 5.11
N PHE A 268 -1.58 -25.46 4.66
CA PHE A 268 -1.58 -26.68 5.46
C PHE A 268 -0.27 -27.42 5.31
N SER A 269 0.29 -27.87 6.42
CA SER A 269 1.38 -28.83 6.51
C SER A 269 1.11 -29.69 7.74
N GLU A 270 1.19 -31.01 7.57
CA GLU A 270 1.03 -31.92 8.69
C GLU A 270 2.21 -31.75 9.66
N VAL A 271 1.89 -31.77 10.95
CA VAL A 271 2.84 -31.48 12.03
C VAL A 271 3.49 -32.74 12.60
N ASN A 272 2.96 -33.92 12.27
CA ASN A 272 3.48 -35.21 12.70
C ASN A 272 3.66 -36.16 11.53
N ASN A 273 4.69 -37.01 11.57
CA ASN A 273 4.85 -38.06 10.58
C ASN A 273 3.85 -39.20 10.82
N LEU A 274 2.67 -39.10 10.19
CA LEU A 274 1.57 -40.04 10.37
C LEU A 274 1.86 -41.45 9.81
N ASP A 275 2.82 -41.60 8.89
CA ASP A 275 3.26 -42.92 8.42
C ASP A 275 3.90 -43.75 9.54
N ILE A 276 4.42 -43.08 10.58
CA ILE A 276 5.02 -43.71 11.77
C ILE A 276 3.95 -44.07 12.79
N THR A 277 2.98 -43.19 13.03
CA THR A 277 1.93 -43.42 14.04
C THR A 277 0.83 -44.35 13.56
N GLY A 278 0.61 -44.42 12.24
CA GLY A 278 -0.49 -45.16 11.62
C GLY A 278 -1.85 -44.48 11.74
N GLU A 279 -1.88 -43.23 12.23
CA GLU A 279 -3.09 -42.40 12.30
C GLU A 279 -3.35 -41.70 10.97
N SER A 280 -4.56 -41.18 10.80
CA SER A 280 -4.94 -40.41 9.61
C SER A 280 -5.51 -39.04 9.97
N ARG A 281 -5.17 -38.03 9.16
CA ARG A 281 -5.82 -36.71 9.18
C ARG A 281 -6.45 -36.39 7.83
N SER A 282 -7.75 -36.17 7.84
CA SER A 282 -8.53 -35.82 6.65
C SER A 282 -9.72 -34.94 7.04
N PHE A 283 -9.84 -33.76 6.43
CA PHE A 283 -10.91 -32.79 6.71
C PHE A 283 -11.40 -32.08 5.45
N ARG A 284 -12.53 -31.38 5.54
CA ARG A 284 -13.14 -30.61 4.44
C ARG A 284 -13.47 -29.19 4.89
N PHE A 285 -13.52 -28.27 3.93
CA PHE A 285 -14.14 -26.97 4.14
C PHE A 285 -15.66 -27.12 4.16
N TYR A 286 -16.28 -26.48 5.13
CA TYR A 286 -17.72 -26.38 5.25
C TYR A 286 -18.16 -24.92 5.25
N GLU A 287 -19.24 -24.69 4.52
CA GLU A 287 -20.05 -23.49 4.59
C GLU A 287 -21.20 -23.74 5.56
N THR A 288 -21.36 -22.90 6.57
CA THR A 288 -22.47 -23.03 7.54
C THR A 288 -23.18 -21.70 7.73
N THR A 289 -24.48 -21.71 7.44
CA THR A 289 -25.41 -20.62 7.71
C THR A 289 -26.33 -20.99 8.87
N THR A 290 -27.30 -20.15 9.19
CA THR A 290 -28.35 -20.50 10.17
C THR A 290 -29.29 -21.60 9.68
N SER A 291 -29.32 -21.89 8.38
CA SER A 291 -30.29 -22.82 7.77
C SER A 291 -29.65 -24.01 7.05
N SER A 292 -28.37 -23.94 6.72
CA SER A 292 -27.66 -24.96 5.95
C SER A 292 -26.25 -25.19 6.46
N SER A 293 -25.73 -26.40 6.29
CA SER A 293 -24.32 -26.73 6.41
C SER A 293 -23.95 -27.69 5.30
N SER A 294 -22.96 -27.33 4.48
CA SER A 294 -22.55 -28.12 3.32
C SER A 294 -21.03 -28.08 3.14
N SER A 295 -20.47 -29.19 2.66
CA SER A 295 -19.07 -29.27 2.29
C SER A 295 -18.85 -28.55 0.96
N ILE A 296 -17.81 -27.70 0.89
CA ILE A 296 -17.43 -26.94 -0.30
C ILE A 296 -16.06 -27.35 -0.88
N SER A 297 -15.45 -28.41 -0.31
CA SER A 297 -14.21 -28.98 -0.84
C SER A 297 -14.24 -30.50 -0.88
N ASP A 298 -13.34 -31.07 -1.68
CA ASP A 298 -12.89 -32.45 -1.52
C ASP A 298 -12.14 -32.63 -0.19
N PRO A 299 -11.96 -33.88 0.30
CA PRO A 299 -11.13 -34.15 1.48
C PRO A 299 -9.71 -33.65 1.27
N ILE A 300 -9.15 -33.07 2.33
CA ILE A 300 -7.78 -32.57 2.39
C ILE A 300 -7.04 -33.41 3.43
N SER A 301 -5.93 -34.00 3.01
CA SER A 301 -4.94 -34.62 3.87
C SER A 301 -3.63 -33.83 3.75
N PRO A 302 -3.28 -33.02 4.75
CA PRO A 302 -2.05 -32.22 4.71
C PRO A 302 -0.81 -33.11 4.56
N PRO A 303 0.15 -32.74 3.69
CA PRO A 303 1.38 -33.50 3.55
C PRO A 303 2.36 -33.19 4.69
N TYR A 304 3.22 -34.17 5.03
CA TYR A 304 4.31 -34.00 5.98
C TYR A 304 5.60 -33.59 5.27
N GLY A 305 6.28 -32.55 5.76
CA GLY A 305 7.54 -32.04 5.18
C GLY A 305 7.38 -31.20 3.89
N SER A 306 6.15 -31.00 3.43
CA SER A 306 5.80 -30.04 2.38
C SER A 306 4.46 -29.38 2.72
N MET A 307 3.97 -28.53 1.83
CA MET A 307 2.74 -27.78 2.04
C MET A 307 1.64 -28.13 1.03
N PHE A 308 0.39 -27.88 1.44
CA PHE A 308 -0.77 -27.88 0.59
C PHE A 308 -1.47 -26.52 0.70
N GLU A 309 -1.81 -25.94 -0.44
CA GLU A 309 -2.50 -24.66 -0.54
C GLU A 309 -3.93 -24.85 -1.08
N ARG A 310 -4.91 -24.20 -0.44
CA ARG A 310 -6.30 -24.19 -0.90
C ARG A 310 -6.84 -22.78 -1.02
N HIS A 311 -7.43 -22.52 -2.17
CA HIS A 311 -8.02 -21.23 -2.52
C HIS A 311 -9.56 -21.30 -2.59
N LEU A 312 -10.22 -20.27 -2.08
CA LEU A 312 -11.61 -19.93 -2.36
C LEU A 312 -11.59 -18.58 -3.10
N TYR A 313 -11.71 -18.60 -4.42
CA TYR A 313 -11.66 -17.42 -5.27
C TYR A 313 -13.05 -17.02 -5.77
N ASN A 314 -13.29 -15.72 -5.91
CA ASN A 314 -14.57 -15.16 -6.35
C ASN A 314 -15.75 -15.67 -5.50
N TYR A 315 -15.51 -15.75 -4.19
CA TYR A 315 -16.46 -16.30 -3.24
C TYR A 315 -17.40 -15.21 -2.75
N SER A 316 -18.71 -15.48 -2.78
CA SER A 316 -19.76 -14.59 -2.33
C SER A 316 -20.85 -15.38 -1.63
N VAL A 317 -21.53 -14.76 -0.68
CA VAL A 317 -22.56 -15.41 0.14
C VAL A 317 -23.81 -14.55 0.21
N ASP A 318 -24.98 -15.19 0.22
CA ASP A 318 -26.28 -14.52 0.27
C ASP A 318 -26.76 -14.27 1.72
N SER A 319 -26.13 -14.91 2.70
CA SER A 319 -26.39 -14.73 4.14
C SER A 319 -25.08 -14.80 4.94
N ILE A 320 -25.10 -14.40 6.21
CA ILE A 320 -23.91 -14.52 7.08
C ILE A 320 -23.51 -15.99 7.15
N THR A 321 -22.26 -16.25 6.80
CA THR A 321 -21.78 -17.60 6.50
C THR A 321 -20.45 -17.85 7.19
N ASN A 322 -20.40 -18.91 7.98
CA ASN A 322 -19.17 -19.39 8.61
C ASN A 322 -18.46 -20.38 7.71
N ILE A 323 -17.16 -20.15 7.48
CA ILE A 323 -16.26 -21.07 6.80
C ILE A 323 -15.45 -21.79 7.88
N SER A 324 -15.60 -23.11 7.94
CA SER A 324 -14.92 -23.94 8.95
C SER A 324 -14.27 -25.17 8.33
N LEU A 325 -13.30 -25.77 9.04
CA LEU A 325 -12.79 -27.09 8.74
C LEU A 325 -13.47 -28.12 9.62
N ILE A 326 -13.93 -29.22 9.02
CA ILE A 326 -14.57 -30.33 9.74
C ILE A 326 -13.87 -31.63 9.35
N ALA A 327 -13.52 -32.45 10.34
CA ALA A 327 -12.92 -33.77 10.12
C ALA A 327 -13.87 -34.67 9.31
N THR A 328 -13.28 -35.48 8.43
CA THR A 328 -14.01 -36.56 7.76
C THR A 328 -14.27 -37.71 8.73
N THR A 329 -15.28 -38.53 8.45
CA THR A 329 -15.64 -39.68 9.30
C THR A 329 -14.55 -40.75 9.39
N THR A 330 -13.56 -40.69 8.50
CA THR A 330 -12.41 -41.61 8.45
C THR A 330 -11.14 -41.02 9.08
N SER A 331 -11.20 -39.80 9.62
CA SER A 331 -10.05 -39.14 10.23
C SER A 331 -9.91 -39.54 11.69
N ASP A 332 -8.72 -39.97 12.08
CA ASP A 332 -8.39 -40.24 13.49
C ASP A 332 -8.05 -38.94 14.23
N LEU A 333 -7.50 -37.96 13.50
CA LEU A 333 -7.02 -36.70 14.05
C LEU A 333 -7.91 -35.50 13.66
N PRO A 334 -8.05 -34.48 14.53
CA PRO A 334 -8.82 -33.25 14.27
C PRO A 334 -8.33 -32.43 13.06
N PRO A 335 -9.09 -31.46 12.54
CA PRO A 335 -8.59 -30.52 11.54
C PRO A 335 -7.48 -29.62 12.10
N LEU A 336 -6.53 -29.22 11.25
CA LEU A 336 -5.47 -28.25 11.56
C LEU A 336 -5.33 -27.18 10.48
N ILE A 337 -4.67 -26.07 10.80
CA ILE A 337 -4.26 -25.03 9.83
C ILE A 337 -2.98 -24.33 10.30
N ASN A 338 -2.12 -23.97 9.35
CA ASN A 338 -0.86 -23.26 9.62
C ASN A 338 -1.00 -21.76 9.38
N ALA A 339 -1.68 -21.36 8.31
CA ALA A 339 -1.89 -19.93 7.99
C ALA A 339 -3.11 -19.69 7.09
N ILE A 340 -3.57 -18.45 7.06
CA ILE A 340 -4.67 -17.98 6.22
C ILE A 340 -4.44 -16.54 5.75
N GLU A 341 -4.85 -16.24 4.52
CA GLU A 341 -4.99 -14.89 3.99
C GLU A 341 -6.42 -14.69 3.47
N GLY A 342 -6.99 -13.53 3.78
CA GLY A 342 -8.30 -13.11 3.31
C GLY A 342 -8.24 -11.74 2.63
N PHE A 343 -8.93 -11.62 1.51
CA PHE A 343 -8.96 -10.41 0.69
C PHE A 343 -10.38 -10.10 0.20
N ASN A 344 -10.68 -8.81 0.08
CA ASN A 344 -11.77 -8.31 -0.75
C ASN A 344 -11.23 -8.09 -2.17
N ILE A 345 -11.99 -8.49 -3.19
CA ILE A 345 -11.66 -8.24 -4.60
C ILE A 345 -12.35 -6.94 -5.03
N SER A 346 -11.60 -6.01 -5.60
CA SER A 346 -12.13 -4.73 -6.07
C SER A 346 -13.10 -4.89 -7.25
N GLY A 347 -13.81 -3.80 -7.57
CA GLY A 347 -14.39 -3.60 -8.89
C GLY A 347 -13.32 -3.54 -10.00
N LEU A 348 -13.74 -3.32 -11.25
CA LEU A 348 -12.81 -3.10 -12.34
C LEU A 348 -11.99 -1.83 -12.11
N LEU A 349 -10.68 -1.92 -12.32
CA LEU A 349 -9.76 -0.80 -12.23
C LEU A 349 -9.89 0.09 -13.48
N THR A 350 -9.70 1.39 -13.29
CA THR A 350 -9.60 2.36 -14.39
C THR A 350 -8.27 2.23 -15.13
N ASP A 351 -8.28 2.56 -16.42
CA ASP A 351 -7.06 2.75 -17.21
C ASP A 351 -6.41 4.13 -16.98
N GLY A 352 -7.05 4.99 -16.18
CA GLY A 352 -6.62 6.35 -15.90
C GLY A 352 -7.16 7.38 -16.89
N THR A 353 -6.71 8.62 -16.74
CA THR A 353 -6.90 9.69 -17.75
C THR A 353 -6.16 9.33 -19.04
N ASP A 354 -6.70 9.74 -20.18
CA ASP A 354 -6.09 9.48 -21.49
C ASP A 354 -4.61 9.90 -21.55
N SER A 355 -3.78 9.02 -22.09
CA SER A 355 -2.33 9.18 -22.05
C SER A 355 -1.83 10.40 -22.80
N ASN A 356 -2.52 10.83 -23.88
CA ASN A 356 -2.12 12.03 -24.63
C ASN A 356 -2.29 13.30 -23.79
N ASP A 357 -3.31 13.30 -22.93
CA ASP A 357 -3.58 14.40 -22.01
C ASP A 357 -2.54 14.40 -20.87
N VAL A 358 -2.25 13.23 -20.28
CA VAL A 358 -1.24 13.09 -19.22
C VAL A 358 0.16 13.47 -19.72
N GLU A 359 0.55 13.07 -20.93
CA GLU A 359 1.85 13.42 -21.52
C GLU A 359 1.98 14.94 -21.76
N ALA A 360 0.94 15.59 -22.27
CA ALA A 360 0.94 17.05 -22.45
C ALA A 360 0.97 17.80 -21.12
N LEU A 361 0.26 17.31 -20.09
CA LEU A 361 0.34 17.88 -18.74
C LEU A 361 1.75 17.77 -18.17
N TYR A 362 2.44 16.64 -18.40
CA TYR A 362 3.84 16.49 -18.00
C TYR A 362 4.74 17.55 -18.66
N LEU A 363 4.53 17.87 -19.94
CA LEU A 363 5.25 18.95 -20.61
C LEU A 363 4.98 20.32 -19.97
N LEU A 364 3.74 20.61 -19.59
CA LEU A 364 3.39 21.83 -18.85
C LEU A 364 4.10 21.90 -17.50
N GLN A 365 4.06 20.82 -16.71
CA GLN A 365 4.71 20.76 -15.40
C GLN A 365 6.24 20.87 -15.49
N ASN A 366 6.85 20.26 -16.51
CA ASN A 366 8.28 20.37 -16.75
C ASN A 366 8.70 21.75 -17.29
N THR A 367 7.77 22.51 -17.87
CA THR A 367 8.03 23.88 -18.34
C THR A 367 7.79 24.91 -17.25
N PHE A 368 6.79 24.69 -16.39
CA PHE A 368 6.36 25.62 -15.36
C PHE A 368 6.40 24.96 -13.97
N ASP A 369 7.48 25.19 -13.23
CA ASP A 369 7.72 24.59 -11.90
C ASP A 369 6.55 24.78 -10.91
N VAL A 370 5.82 25.89 -11.00
CA VAL A 370 4.64 26.18 -10.17
C VAL A 370 3.54 25.12 -10.29
N LEU A 371 3.48 24.39 -11.41
CA LEU A 371 2.52 23.32 -11.66
C LEU A 371 2.95 21.96 -11.10
N GLY A 372 4.18 21.86 -10.56
CA GLY A 372 4.70 20.65 -9.93
C GLY A 372 4.04 20.28 -8.59
N GLU A 373 3.08 21.08 -8.10
CA GLU A 373 2.29 20.77 -6.90
C GLU A 373 1.20 19.74 -7.10
N TRP A 374 0.80 19.47 -8.34
CA TRP A 374 -0.24 18.50 -8.66
C TRP A 374 0.39 17.19 -9.13
N SER A 375 -0.08 16.08 -8.56
CA SER A 375 0.44 14.74 -8.86
C SER A 375 -0.68 13.70 -8.90
N GLY A 376 -0.32 12.49 -9.33
CA GLY A 376 -1.25 11.39 -9.59
C GLY A 376 -2.14 11.64 -10.80
N ASP A 377 -3.21 10.84 -10.93
CA ASP A 377 -4.14 10.96 -12.05
C ASP A 377 -4.85 12.34 -12.04
N PRO A 378 -4.87 13.09 -13.15
CA PRO A 378 -5.40 14.45 -13.17
C PRO A 378 -6.93 14.53 -13.07
N CYS A 379 -7.66 13.52 -13.57
CA CYS A 379 -9.13 13.52 -13.58
C CYS A 379 -9.74 12.63 -12.50
N LEU A 380 -9.04 11.59 -12.06
CA LEU A 380 -9.60 10.51 -11.27
C LEU A 380 -8.98 10.38 -9.86
N PRO A 381 -9.73 9.85 -8.90
CA PRO A 381 -11.19 9.69 -8.93
C PRO A 381 -11.90 11.05 -8.91
N ALA A 382 -13.04 11.18 -9.60
CA ALA A 382 -13.92 12.33 -9.41
C ALA A 382 -14.53 12.29 -7.99
N PRO A 383 -14.78 13.44 -7.34
CA PRO A 383 -14.64 14.82 -7.82
C PRO A 383 -13.27 15.47 -7.52
N TYR A 384 -12.21 14.65 -7.35
CA TYR A 384 -10.89 15.09 -6.92
C TYR A 384 -9.91 15.32 -8.09
N SER A 385 -10.43 15.84 -9.21
CA SER A 385 -9.59 16.31 -10.32
C SER A 385 -8.72 17.48 -9.88
N TRP A 386 -7.65 17.75 -10.63
CA TRP A 386 -6.80 18.92 -10.34
C TRP A 386 -7.60 20.23 -10.45
N ASP A 387 -7.28 21.19 -9.59
CA ASP A 387 -8.13 22.37 -9.37
C ASP A 387 -8.25 23.31 -10.59
N TRP A 388 -7.29 23.26 -11.51
CA TRP A 388 -7.21 24.13 -12.70
C TRP A 388 -7.64 23.45 -14.00
N LEU A 389 -8.33 22.31 -13.92
CA LEU A 389 -8.82 21.62 -15.12
C LEU A 389 -10.24 21.07 -14.96
N ASN A 390 -10.89 20.84 -16.09
CA ASN A 390 -12.12 20.07 -16.18
C ASN A 390 -11.92 18.82 -17.03
N CYS A 391 -12.58 17.74 -16.64
CA CYS A 391 -12.53 16.46 -17.37
C CYS A 391 -13.90 16.09 -17.93
N SER A 392 -13.91 15.32 -19.01
CA SER A 392 -15.11 14.66 -19.52
C SER A 392 -15.50 13.49 -18.61
N ASN A 393 -16.75 13.04 -18.74
CA ASN A 393 -17.26 11.83 -18.07
C ASN A 393 -17.08 10.57 -18.94
N GLU A 394 -16.21 10.63 -19.95
CA GLU A 394 -15.92 9.49 -20.83
C GLU A 394 -14.94 8.52 -20.14
N THR A 395 -14.73 7.35 -20.74
CA THR A 395 -13.77 6.35 -20.24
C THR A 395 -12.85 5.93 -21.37
N PRO A 396 -11.55 6.28 -21.35
CA PRO A 396 -10.90 7.11 -20.33
C PRO A 396 -11.39 8.58 -20.33
N PRO A 397 -11.36 9.28 -19.18
CA PRO A 397 -11.69 10.70 -19.15
C PRO A 397 -10.67 11.51 -19.93
N ARG A 398 -11.14 12.58 -20.58
CA ARG A 398 -10.34 13.53 -21.36
C ARG A 398 -10.35 14.91 -20.72
N ILE A 399 -9.25 15.65 -20.83
CA ILE A 399 -9.19 17.04 -20.34
C ILE A 399 -9.88 17.95 -21.35
N THR A 400 -10.86 18.71 -20.89
CA THR A 400 -11.71 19.58 -21.73
C THR A 400 -11.49 21.06 -21.46
N SER A 401 -10.92 21.43 -20.31
CA SER A 401 -10.60 22.82 -19.98
C SER A 401 -9.32 22.93 -19.16
N LEU A 402 -8.54 23.98 -19.42
CA LEU A 402 -7.41 24.43 -18.61
C LEU A 402 -7.66 25.87 -18.13
N PHE A 403 -7.53 26.11 -16.83
CA PHE A 403 -7.69 27.40 -16.16
C PHE A 403 -6.41 27.77 -15.42
N LEU A 404 -5.44 28.26 -16.18
CA LEU A 404 -4.07 28.54 -15.73
C LEU A 404 -3.84 30.06 -15.64
N ASP A 405 -4.90 30.83 -15.41
CA ASP A 405 -4.84 32.28 -15.28
C ASP A 405 -4.26 32.74 -13.94
N GLY A 406 -3.35 33.73 -13.98
CA GLY A 406 -2.75 34.27 -12.75
C GLY A 406 -1.80 33.32 -12.01
N PHE A 407 -1.24 32.32 -12.71
CA PHE A 407 -0.28 31.36 -12.14
C PHE A 407 1.17 31.85 -12.16
N GLU A 408 1.41 33.10 -12.57
CA GLU A 408 2.75 33.69 -12.74
C GLU A 408 3.62 32.87 -13.72
N LEU A 409 2.99 32.23 -14.71
CA LEU A 409 3.68 31.45 -15.73
C LEU A 409 4.58 32.38 -16.56
N SER A 410 5.81 31.96 -16.86
CA SER A 410 6.74 32.76 -17.65
C SER A 410 7.55 31.92 -18.64
N GLY A 411 7.96 32.54 -19.75
CA GLY A 411 8.63 31.88 -20.87
C GLY A 411 7.67 31.40 -21.97
N GLU A 412 8.18 30.55 -22.87
CA GLU A 412 7.43 30.03 -24.01
C GLU A 412 6.51 28.87 -23.62
N LEU A 413 5.34 28.78 -24.27
CA LEU A 413 4.41 27.66 -24.09
C LEU A 413 4.93 26.37 -24.75
N PRO A 414 4.87 25.21 -24.08
CA PRO A 414 5.18 23.93 -24.70
C PRO A 414 4.06 23.50 -25.67
N ASP A 415 4.37 22.55 -26.55
CA ASP A 415 3.37 21.95 -27.44
C ASP A 415 2.44 21.02 -26.66
N ILE A 416 1.17 21.43 -26.53
CA ILE A 416 0.11 20.68 -25.86
C ILE A 416 -0.97 20.21 -26.85
N SER A 417 -0.64 20.16 -28.14
CA SER A 417 -1.61 19.85 -29.21
C SER A 417 -2.17 18.43 -29.18
N SER A 418 -1.54 17.51 -28.43
CA SER A 418 -2.05 16.15 -28.19
C SER A 418 -3.31 16.14 -27.32
N MET A 419 -3.59 17.22 -26.57
CA MET A 419 -4.82 17.40 -25.79
C MET A 419 -6.01 17.77 -26.69
N ASP A 420 -6.32 16.92 -27.66
CA ASP A 420 -7.23 17.22 -28.76
C ASP A 420 -8.71 17.37 -28.34
N ALA A 421 -9.06 16.99 -27.11
CA ALA A 421 -10.38 17.17 -26.51
C ALA A 421 -10.59 18.56 -25.88
N LEU A 422 -9.55 19.40 -25.75
CA LEU A 422 -9.66 20.71 -25.13
C LEU A 422 -10.62 21.64 -25.87
N GLN A 423 -11.50 22.27 -25.10
CA GLN A 423 -12.49 23.23 -25.56
C GLN A 423 -12.18 24.65 -25.06
N THR A 424 -11.60 24.75 -23.87
CA THR A 424 -11.28 26.02 -23.22
C THR A 424 -9.84 26.00 -22.72
N ILE A 425 -9.08 27.03 -23.08
CA ILE A 425 -7.77 27.30 -22.52
C ILE A 425 -7.76 28.75 -22.05
N ASP A 426 -7.63 28.95 -20.74
CA ASP A 426 -7.45 30.25 -20.14
C ASP A 426 -6.03 30.36 -19.55
N LEU A 427 -5.25 31.30 -20.10
CA LEU A 427 -3.88 31.59 -19.72
C LEU A 427 -3.71 33.08 -19.39
N HIS A 428 -4.81 33.80 -19.16
CA HIS A 428 -4.73 35.25 -18.99
C HIS A 428 -3.94 35.66 -17.73
N ASN A 429 -3.42 36.89 -17.74
CA ASN A 429 -2.72 37.47 -16.59
C ASN A 429 -1.52 36.62 -16.13
N ASN A 430 -0.62 36.33 -17.06
CA ASN A 430 0.65 35.65 -16.82
C ASN A 430 1.79 36.47 -17.47
N SER A 431 3.01 35.93 -17.49
CA SER A 431 4.19 36.53 -18.14
C SER A 431 4.72 35.63 -19.25
N LEU A 432 3.82 34.95 -19.99
CA LEU A 432 4.18 34.09 -21.12
C LEU A 432 4.67 34.95 -22.29
N ASP A 433 5.76 34.53 -22.93
CA ASP A 433 6.42 35.27 -24.01
C ASP A 433 6.57 34.42 -25.29
N GLY A 434 7.33 34.94 -26.27
CA GLY A 434 7.51 34.32 -27.58
C GLY A 434 6.40 34.64 -28.57
N GLU A 435 6.30 33.85 -29.64
CA GLU A 435 5.20 33.95 -30.62
C GLU A 435 3.98 33.12 -30.16
N ILE A 436 2.77 33.53 -30.54
CA ILE A 436 1.58 32.70 -30.31
C ILE A 436 1.72 31.38 -31.09
N PRO A 437 1.74 30.20 -30.43
CA PRO A 437 1.97 28.94 -31.12
C PRO A 437 0.91 28.61 -32.16
N SER A 438 1.34 28.19 -33.35
CA SER A 438 0.41 27.86 -34.45
C SER A 438 -0.38 26.57 -34.23
N PHE A 439 0.08 25.69 -33.34
CA PHE A 439 -0.57 24.42 -33.01
C PHE A 439 -1.96 24.60 -32.39
N PHE A 440 -2.24 25.73 -31.73
CA PHE A 440 -3.60 26.01 -31.25
C PHE A 440 -4.64 25.99 -32.38
N GLY A 441 -4.21 26.28 -33.62
CA GLY A 441 -5.06 26.19 -34.80
C GLY A 441 -5.31 24.77 -35.32
N THR A 442 -4.58 23.76 -34.83
CA THR A 442 -4.82 22.33 -35.16
C THR A 442 -5.79 21.66 -34.17
N MET A 443 -6.06 22.29 -33.03
CA MET A 443 -6.97 21.79 -31.99
C MET A 443 -8.43 22.04 -32.40
N THR A 444 -9.04 21.06 -33.05
CA THR A 444 -10.35 21.20 -33.72
C THR A 444 -11.53 21.40 -32.77
N ASN A 445 -11.40 20.96 -31.52
CA ASN A 445 -12.41 21.12 -30.48
C ASN A 445 -12.30 22.44 -29.70
N LEU A 446 -11.21 23.19 -29.89
CA LEU A 446 -10.95 24.42 -29.14
C LEU A 446 -11.93 25.52 -29.55
N GLN A 447 -12.66 26.03 -28.56
CA GLN A 447 -13.71 27.04 -28.72
C GLN A 447 -13.32 28.37 -28.05
N GLN A 448 -12.55 28.32 -26.97
CA GLN A 448 -12.12 29.50 -26.23
C GLN A 448 -10.63 29.44 -25.96
N LEU A 449 -9.91 30.48 -26.39
CA LEU A 449 -8.48 30.66 -26.12
C LEU A 449 -8.26 32.08 -25.62
N ASN A 450 -7.98 32.19 -24.32
CA ASN A 450 -7.71 33.46 -23.67
C ASN A 450 -6.22 33.59 -23.35
N LEU A 451 -5.54 34.47 -24.09
CA LEU A 451 -4.12 34.79 -23.96
C LEU A 451 -3.91 36.23 -23.48
N ALA A 452 -4.96 36.86 -22.92
CA ALA A 452 -4.91 38.26 -22.56
C ALA A 452 -3.85 38.54 -21.48
N ASP A 453 -3.33 39.77 -21.46
CA ASP A 453 -2.44 40.25 -20.39
C ASP A 453 -1.24 39.32 -20.18
N ASN A 454 -0.45 39.14 -21.24
CA ASN A 454 0.80 38.39 -21.32
C ASN A 454 1.82 39.19 -22.15
N ASP A 455 2.98 38.59 -22.44
CA ASP A 455 4.10 39.19 -23.19
C ASP A 455 4.27 38.58 -24.60
N PHE A 456 3.22 37.99 -25.19
CA PHE A 456 3.28 37.43 -26.54
C PHE A 456 3.64 38.49 -27.59
N SER A 457 4.28 38.03 -28.66
CA SER A 457 4.82 38.86 -29.73
C SER A 457 4.55 38.27 -31.12
N GLY A 458 4.79 39.06 -32.17
CA GLY A 458 4.68 38.60 -33.55
C GLY A 458 3.26 38.58 -34.12
N PRO A 459 3.06 37.97 -35.30
CA PRO A 459 1.76 37.89 -35.96
C PRO A 459 0.85 36.85 -35.30
N ILE A 460 -0.46 37.07 -35.35
CA ILE A 460 -1.44 36.01 -35.02
C ILE A 460 -1.38 34.92 -36.11
N PRO A 461 -1.13 33.64 -35.76
CA PRO A 461 -1.10 32.55 -36.73
C PRO A 461 -2.37 32.50 -37.59
N THR A 462 -2.19 32.32 -38.91
CA THR A 462 -3.34 32.28 -39.83
C THR A 462 -4.28 31.10 -39.55
N SER A 463 -3.77 30.00 -38.98
CA SER A 463 -4.55 28.85 -38.53
C SER A 463 -5.61 29.23 -37.49
N LEU A 464 -5.27 30.15 -36.56
CA LEU A 464 -6.19 30.67 -35.55
C LEU A 464 -7.21 31.64 -36.13
N SER A 465 -6.75 32.56 -36.98
CA SER A 465 -7.63 33.58 -37.59
C SER A 465 -8.71 32.99 -38.51
N LYS A 466 -8.49 31.79 -39.06
CA LYS A 466 -9.43 31.10 -39.95
C LYS A 466 -10.45 30.24 -39.21
N ASN A 467 -10.25 29.99 -37.90
CA ASN A 467 -11.18 29.20 -37.11
C ASN A 467 -12.34 30.09 -36.61
N ASN A 468 -13.43 30.14 -37.38
CA ASN A 468 -14.61 30.95 -37.05
C ASN A 468 -15.37 30.47 -35.79
N LYS A 469 -15.04 29.29 -35.25
CA LYS A 469 -15.62 28.77 -34.00
C LYS A 469 -14.81 29.15 -32.76
N LEU A 470 -13.58 29.63 -32.96
CA LEU A 470 -12.67 29.99 -31.88
C LEU A 470 -12.88 31.44 -31.44
N LYS A 471 -13.20 31.62 -30.16
CA LYS A 471 -13.13 32.91 -29.48
C LYS A 471 -11.70 33.12 -28.98
N LEU A 472 -10.92 33.88 -29.75
CA LEU A 472 -9.55 34.26 -29.42
C LEU A 472 -9.49 35.63 -28.74
N THR A 473 -8.86 35.69 -27.56
CA THR A 473 -8.58 36.95 -26.84
C THR A 473 -7.08 37.13 -26.68
N VAL A 474 -6.53 38.23 -27.23
CA VAL A 474 -5.09 38.57 -27.20
C VAL A 474 -4.82 40.00 -26.70
N THR A 475 -5.84 40.64 -26.12
CA THR A 475 -5.72 42.00 -25.57
C THR A 475 -4.65 42.06 -24.49
N GLY A 476 -4.04 43.22 -24.26
CA GLY A 476 -3.01 43.36 -23.23
C GLY A 476 -1.63 42.81 -23.62
N ASN A 477 -1.46 42.21 -24.80
CA ASN A 477 -0.14 41.83 -25.33
C ASN A 477 0.44 42.96 -26.21
N PRO A 478 1.45 43.74 -25.76
CA PRO A 478 1.88 44.96 -26.46
C PRO A 478 2.49 44.70 -27.85
N SER A 479 3.12 43.53 -28.00
CA SER A 479 3.94 43.15 -29.16
C SER A 479 3.23 42.25 -30.18
N VAL A 480 1.97 41.87 -29.94
CA VAL A 480 1.15 41.14 -30.92
C VAL A 480 0.67 42.09 -32.02
N CYS A 481 0.89 41.70 -33.28
CA CYS A 481 0.39 42.45 -34.43
C CYS A 481 -1.12 42.19 -34.62
N THR A 482 -1.97 43.00 -34.00
CA THR A 482 -3.40 43.03 -34.31
C THR A 482 -3.66 43.84 -35.59
N SER A 483 -4.64 43.44 -36.40
CA SER A 483 -5.00 44.10 -37.67
C SER A 483 -5.07 45.62 -37.49
N GLY A 484 -4.08 46.34 -38.03
CA GLY A 484 -3.87 47.78 -37.83
C GLY A 484 -2.44 48.16 -37.41
N LYS A 485 -1.68 47.25 -36.80
CA LYS A 485 -0.24 47.38 -36.59
C LYS A 485 0.48 46.50 -37.62
N SER A 486 1.17 47.11 -38.59
CA SER A 486 1.99 46.36 -39.54
C SER A 486 3.12 45.65 -38.79
N CYS A 487 3.17 44.31 -38.83
CA CYS A 487 4.40 43.59 -38.51
C CYS A 487 5.46 44.04 -39.51
N SER A 488 6.30 45.00 -39.14
CA SER A 488 7.41 45.40 -39.97
C SER A 488 8.49 44.35 -39.81
N THR A 489 8.48 43.32 -40.66
CA THR A 489 9.68 42.53 -40.94
C THR A 489 10.63 43.44 -41.72
N SER A 490 11.34 44.33 -41.03
CA SER A 490 12.49 44.99 -41.63
C SER A 490 13.65 44.00 -41.55
N PRO A 491 14.21 43.52 -42.68
CA PRO A 491 15.48 42.83 -42.65
C PRO A 491 16.49 43.85 -42.14
N GLY A 492 17.07 43.61 -40.96
CA GLY A 492 18.04 44.53 -40.37
C GLY A 492 19.14 44.85 -41.38
N THR A 493 19.11 46.06 -41.92
CA THR A 493 20.25 46.69 -42.57
C THR A 493 21.27 46.95 -41.48
N VAL A 494 22.13 45.96 -41.26
CA VAL A 494 23.40 46.16 -40.56
C VAL A 494 24.20 47.12 -41.42
N ASN A 495 24.32 48.37 -40.96
CA ASN A 495 25.33 49.29 -41.46
C ASN A 495 26.71 48.73 -41.10
N SER A 496 27.27 47.91 -41.97
CA SER A 496 28.66 47.49 -41.92
C SER A 496 29.53 48.59 -42.52
N SER A 497 30.17 49.39 -41.67
CA SER A 497 31.40 50.09 -42.05
C SER A 497 32.60 49.12 -41.86
N PRO A 498 33.55 49.03 -42.81
CA PRO A 498 34.55 47.98 -42.82
C PRO A 498 35.76 48.36 -41.95
N GLY A 499 36.05 47.54 -40.94
CA GLY A 499 37.19 47.71 -40.04
C GLY A 499 37.46 46.44 -39.25
N SER A 500 37.99 45.43 -39.95
CA SER A 500 38.37 44.12 -39.42
C SER A 500 39.54 44.24 -38.44
N THR A 501 39.37 43.73 -37.21
CA THR A 501 40.33 42.85 -36.55
C THR A 501 39.68 42.12 -35.36
N THR A 502 39.12 40.95 -35.68
CA THR A 502 39.03 39.74 -34.85
C THR A 502 39.04 39.87 -33.32
N LEU A 503 37.83 39.88 -32.73
CA LEU A 503 37.58 39.35 -31.39
C LEU A 503 36.49 38.27 -31.50
N THR A 504 36.91 37.02 -31.24
CA THR A 504 36.09 35.82 -31.29
C THR A 504 35.09 35.80 -30.14
N ARG A 505 33.79 35.77 -30.48
CA ARG A 505 32.70 35.50 -29.52
C ARG A 505 32.86 34.08 -28.98
N ARG A 506 33.02 33.99 -27.66
CA ARG A 506 33.14 32.76 -26.88
C ARG A 506 31.88 31.91 -27.08
N LYS A 507 31.98 30.81 -27.82
CA LYS A 507 30.99 29.72 -27.80
C LYS A 507 30.89 29.22 -26.35
N LYS A 508 29.69 29.24 -25.76
CA LYS A 508 29.41 28.47 -24.54
C LYS A 508 29.48 26.99 -24.95
N LYS A 509 30.64 26.38 -24.69
CA LYS A 509 30.90 24.96 -24.91
C LYS A 509 30.17 24.20 -23.80
N LYS A 510 29.25 23.30 -24.15
CA LYS A 510 28.83 22.23 -23.23
C LYS A 510 30.10 21.53 -22.74
N SER A 511 30.42 21.63 -21.45
CA SER A 511 31.53 20.89 -20.86
C SER A 511 31.07 19.47 -20.58
N SER A 512 31.56 18.53 -21.38
CA SER A 512 31.59 17.12 -21.02
C SER A 512 32.41 16.98 -19.71
N MET A 513 31.74 16.57 -18.63
CA MET A 513 32.33 16.27 -17.32
C MET A 513 32.94 14.85 -17.29
N LEU A 514 33.71 14.47 -18.31
CA LEU A 514 34.29 13.12 -18.39
C LEU A 514 35.79 13.02 -18.03
N PRO A 515 36.64 14.06 -18.11
CA PRO A 515 38.03 13.94 -17.62
C PRO A 515 38.27 14.36 -16.17
N VAL A 516 37.33 15.05 -15.51
CA VAL A 516 37.51 15.53 -14.12
C VAL A 516 37.18 14.43 -13.09
N VAL A 517 36.29 13.50 -13.45
CA VAL A 517 35.88 12.37 -12.60
C VAL A 517 37.02 11.34 -12.44
N LEU A 518 37.92 11.18 -13.42
CA LEU A 518 39.04 10.22 -13.33
C LEU A 518 40.25 10.73 -12.51
N GLY A 519 40.38 12.04 -12.30
CA GLY A 519 41.50 12.63 -11.54
C GLY A 519 41.27 12.70 -10.02
N ILE A 520 40.01 12.68 -9.57
CA ILE A 520 39.64 12.83 -8.16
C ILE A 520 39.18 11.51 -7.54
N THR A 521 38.64 10.58 -8.34
CA THR A 521 38.18 9.27 -7.84
C THR A 521 39.32 8.35 -7.44
N ILE A 522 40.46 8.37 -8.15
CA ILE A 522 41.59 7.47 -7.86
C ILE A 522 42.24 7.79 -6.48
N PRO A 523 42.53 9.07 -6.12
CA PRO A 523 43.08 9.38 -4.80
C PRO A 523 42.08 9.12 -3.65
N ILE A 524 40.79 9.39 -3.86
CA ILE A 524 39.75 9.18 -2.84
C ILE A 524 39.51 7.68 -2.61
N PHE A 525 39.51 6.88 -3.68
CA PHE A 525 39.40 5.42 -3.56
C PHE A 525 40.57 4.83 -2.78
N PHE A 526 41.81 5.28 -3.03
CA PHE A 526 42.98 4.85 -2.25
C PHE A 526 42.91 5.30 -0.78
N LEU A 527 42.43 6.51 -0.49
CA LEU A 527 42.26 7.00 0.88
C LEU A 527 41.20 6.21 1.67
N ILE A 528 40.09 5.85 1.02
CA ILE A 528 39.05 5.00 1.62
C ILE A 528 39.60 3.60 1.91
N TRP A 529 40.35 3.00 0.99
CA TRP A 529 40.95 1.67 1.21
C TRP A 529 42.05 1.65 2.27
N VAL A 530 42.82 2.73 2.41
CA VAL A 530 43.76 2.90 3.53
C VAL A 530 43.01 3.04 4.85
N ALA A 531 41.92 3.80 4.89
CA ALA A 531 41.08 3.92 6.10
C ALA A 531 40.44 2.58 6.49
N VAL A 532 39.94 1.80 5.53
CA VAL A 532 39.40 0.46 5.75
C VAL A 532 40.51 -0.50 6.23
N GLY A 533 41.69 -0.45 5.63
CA GLY A 533 42.85 -1.24 6.07
C GLY A 533 43.27 -0.93 7.51
N VAL A 534 43.31 0.35 7.87
CA VAL A 534 43.58 0.80 9.24
C VAL A 534 42.48 0.35 10.20
N PHE A 535 41.20 0.46 9.81
CA PHE A 535 40.06 0.01 10.63
C PHE A 535 40.09 -1.50 10.90
N VAL A 536 40.44 -2.32 9.90
CA VAL A 536 40.59 -3.78 10.05
C VAL A 536 41.78 -4.14 10.94
N ILE A 537 42.90 -3.41 10.83
CA ILE A 537 44.07 -3.60 11.71
C ILE A 537 43.74 -3.20 13.16
N LEU A 538 42.98 -2.12 13.35
CA LEU A 538 42.52 -1.68 14.67
C LEU A 538 41.49 -2.65 15.29
N ARG A 539 40.61 -3.27 14.50
CA ARG A 539 39.71 -4.33 14.98
C ARG A 539 40.43 -5.63 15.32
N LYS A 540 41.49 -6.02 14.60
CA LYS A 540 42.31 -7.19 14.94
C LYS A 540 43.06 -7.06 16.28
N LYS A 541 43.19 -5.86 16.84
CA LYS A 541 43.81 -5.64 18.17
C LYS A 541 42.83 -5.68 19.36
N LYS A 542 41.52 -5.79 19.13
CA LYS A 542 40.55 -5.96 20.23
C LYS A 542 40.07 -7.41 20.28
N LYS A 543 40.69 -8.22 21.14
CA LYS A 543 40.09 -9.47 21.62
C LYS A 543 38.87 -9.11 22.49
N PRO A 544 37.69 -9.72 22.30
CA PRO A 544 36.57 -9.50 23.18
C PRO A 544 36.84 -10.15 24.53
N VAL A 545 36.85 -9.35 25.60
CA VAL A 545 36.75 -9.84 26.98
C VAL A 545 35.26 -10.10 27.22
N PHE A 546 34.89 -11.37 27.33
CA PHE A 546 33.56 -11.77 27.78
C PHE A 546 33.42 -11.39 29.26
N LYS A 547 32.59 -10.39 29.56
CA LYS A 547 32.02 -10.20 30.90
C LYS A 547 30.64 -10.84 30.90
N ALA A 548 30.48 -11.88 31.72
CA ALA A 548 29.18 -12.46 32.04
C ALA A 548 28.32 -11.38 32.72
N ILE A 549 27.12 -11.14 32.19
CA ILE A 549 26.09 -10.35 32.82
C ILE A 549 25.01 -11.33 33.27
N ASN A 550 24.82 -11.42 34.59
CA ASN A 550 23.70 -12.12 35.20
C ASN A 550 22.40 -11.37 34.87
N ILE A 551 21.43 -12.05 34.27
CA ILE A 551 20.09 -11.55 34.04
C ILE A 551 19.18 -12.17 35.09
N MET A 552 18.64 -11.34 36.00
CA MET A 552 17.53 -11.71 36.88
C MET A 552 16.21 -11.60 36.09
N PRO A 553 15.24 -12.50 36.32
CA PRO A 553 13.94 -12.42 35.68
C PRO A 553 13.09 -11.29 36.29
N VAL A 554 12.52 -10.45 35.42
CA VAL A 554 11.47 -9.48 35.79
C VAL A 554 10.14 -10.22 35.83
N ALA A 555 9.53 -10.27 37.01
CA ALA A 555 8.26 -10.91 37.26
C ALA A 555 7.08 -10.05 36.74
N SER A 556 6.15 -10.72 36.08
CA SER A 556 4.83 -10.25 35.69
C SER A 556 4.01 -9.83 36.92
N GLY A 557 3.50 -8.60 36.91
CA GLY A 557 2.57 -8.12 37.92
C GLY A 557 1.16 -8.64 37.69
N TYR A 558 0.75 -9.64 38.46
CA TYR A 558 -0.66 -9.93 38.74
C TYR A 558 -0.91 -9.73 40.22
N THR A 559 -1.77 -8.77 40.55
CA THR A 559 -2.29 -8.52 41.89
C THR A 559 -3.40 -9.53 42.20
N ALA A 560 -3.18 -10.39 43.20
CA ALA A 560 -4.25 -11.11 43.90
C ALA A 560 -4.03 -10.96 45.41
N GLY A 561 -5.12 -10.65 46.12
CA GLY A 561 -5.12 -10.21 47.51
C GLY A 561 -4.58 -11.22 48.51
N GLY A 562 -3.97 -10.69 49.57
CA GLY A 562 -3.46 -11.47 50.69
C GLY A 562 -4.55 -11.87 51.70
N ALA A 563 -4.36 -13.04 52.31
CA ALA A 563 -4.80 -13.35 53.65
C ALA A 563 -3.79 -14.29 54.32
N ASN A 564 -3.55 -14.03 55.61
CA ASN A 564 -2.50 -14.56 56.48
C ASN A 564 -2.60 -16.05 56.82
N GLY A 565 -1.45 -16.68 57.13
CA GLY A 565 -1.37 -17.92 57.90
C GLY A 565 0.03 -18.55 57.91
N ASN A 566 0.78 -18.36 59.01
CA ASN A 566 2.13 -18.89 59.28
C ASN A 566 2.04 -20.26 60.03
N PRO A 567 3.13 -20.91 60.49
CA PRO A 567 3.90 -21.92 59.77
C PRO A 567 4.05 -23.28 60.53
N SER A 568 4.50 -24.31 59.83
CA SER A 568 5.23 -25.50 60.34
C SER A 568 5.49 -26.39 59.13
N GLY A 569 6.59 -27.09 58.89
CA GLY A 569 7.80 -27.44 59.62
C GLY A 569 8.33 -28.73 58.93
N GLY A 570 9.64 -28.95 58.90
CA GLY A 570 10.20 -30.29 58.65
C GLY A 570 10.89 -30.50 57.29
N ALA A 571 12.07 -31.11 57.38
CA ALA A 571 13.09 -31.28 56.36
C ALA A 571 13.09 -32.68 55.72
N ASN A 572 13.96 -32.83 54.70
CA ASN A 572 14.47 -34.07 54.07
C ASN A 572 13.48 -34.84 53.20
N GLY A 573 13.80 -35.35 52.02
CA GLY A 573 15.07 -35.54 51.33
C GLY A 573 15.02 -36.90 50.62
N ASN A 574 15.38 -36.94 49.32
CA ASN A 574 15.66 -38.14 48.51
C ASN A 574 14.53 -39.19 48.41
N SER A 575 14.48 -40.12 47.47
CA SER A 575 15.00 -40.39 46.13
C SER A 575 14.34 -41.74 45.79
N ASP A 576 14.17 -42.04 44.50
CA ASP A 576 14.11 -43.41 43.96
C ASP A 576 12.91 -44.29 44.37
N GLU A 577 12.42 -45.24 43.60
CA GLU A 577 12.37 -45.63 42.20
C GLU A 577 11.50 -46.90 42.22
N LEU A 578 10.88 -47.25 41.10
CA LEU A 578 10.61 -48.64 40.68
C LEU A 578 9.73 -49.54 41.59
N HIS A 579 8.55 -49.92 41.07
CA HIS A 579 8.36 -51.11 40.20
C HIS A 579 7.06 -51.89 40.49
N LYS A 580 6.39 -52.26 39.38
CA LYS A 580 5.69 -53.53 39.09
C LYS A 580 4.42 -53.84 39.91
N ASN A 581 3.27 -53.82 39.24
CA ASN A 581 2.65 -54.89 38.43
C ASN A 581 1.84 -55.86 39.28
N SER A 582 0.58 -56.05 38.85
CA SER A 582 -0.27 -57.25 38.86
C SER A 582 -1.67 -56.84 39.35
N GLU A 583 -2.64 -56.68 38.45
CA GLU A 583 -3.50 -57.72 37.84
C GLU A 583 -4.88 -57.74 38.49
N GLU A 584 -5.86 -57.54 37.60
CA GLU A 584 -7.25 -57.99 37.55
C GLU A 584 -7.90 -58.66 38.78
N VAL A 585 -9.09 -58.18 39.13
CA VAL A 585 -10.25 -59.04 39.45
C VAL A 585 -11.54 -58.39 38.92
N MET A 586 -12.32 -59.20 38.18
CA MET A 586 -13.68 -58.97 37.69
C MET A 586 -14.75 -58.90 38.79
N ASN A 587 -15.78 -58.09 38.59
CA ASN A 587 -17.22 -58.44 38.61
C ASN A 587 -18.04 -57.13 38.55
N ASP A 588 -18.86 -56.93 37.52
CA ASP A 588 -20.23 -57.44 37.33
C ASP A 588 -21.24 -56.83 38.32
N GLY A 589 -22.32 -56.27 37.77
CA GLY A 589 -23.34 -55.53 38.51
C GLY A 589 -24.23 -54.67 37.63
N THR A 590 -25.07 -55.34 36.83
CA THR A 590 -26.23 -54.84 36.08
C THR A 590 -27.29 -54.14 36.95
N LEU A 591 -28.07 -53.24 36.31
CA LEU A 591 -29.53 -52.96 36.46
C LEU A 591 -29.81 -51.50 36.07
N GLU A 592 -30.27 -51.22 34.85
CA GLU A 592 -31.67 -51.16 34.37
C GLU A 592 -32.49 -49.91 34.79
N HIS A 593 -32.93 -49.23 33.72
CA HIS A 593 -34.24 -48.59 33.48
C HIS A 593 -34.69 -47.34 34.24
N GLY A 594 -35.08 -46.31 33.45
CA GLY A 594 -35.94 -45.22 33.91
C GLY A 594 -36.08 -44.06 32.93
N VAL A 595 -36.93 -44.23 31.93
CA VAL A 595 -37.40 -43.22 30.96
C VAL A 595 -38.12 -42.06 31.68
N GLN A 596 -37.92 -40.80 31.24
CA GLN A 596 -38.99 -39.82 30.93
C GLN A 596 -38.45 -38.40 30.60
N THR A 597 -38.71 -37.94 29.37
CA THR A 597 -38.89 -36.53 28.98
C THR A 597 -40.25 -36.01 29.51
N PRO A 598 -40.46 -34.70 29.78
CA PRO A 598 -40.84 -33.78 28.70
C PRO A 598 -40.44 -32.29 28.85
N MET A 599 -40.63 -31.60 27.72
CA MET A 599 -40.68 -30.17 27.40
C MET A 599 -41.03 -29.15 28.51
N GLY A 600 -40.53 -27.91 28.33
CA GLY A 600 -41.31 -26.69 28.60
C GLY A 600 -40.55 -25.54 29.26
N SER A 601 -40.20 -24.52 28.45
CA SER A 601 -39.81 -23.15 28.83
C SER A 601 -40.88 -22.46 29.72
N PRO A 602 -40.64 -21.30 30.41
CA PRO A 602 -40.28 -20.02 29.77
C PRO A 602 -39.39 -19.03 30.58
N SER A 603 -38.95 -18.00 29.86
CA SER A 603 -38.22 -16.79 30.29
C SER A 603 -38.99 -15.88 31.27
N PRO A 604 -38.30 -14.86 31.84
CA PRO A 604 -38.73 -13.46 31.66
C PRO A 604 -37.55 -12.54 31.28
N LEU A 605 -37.67 -11.74 30.21
CA LEU A 605 -38.08 -10.32 30.20
C LEU A 605 -37.10 -9.37 30.92
N LEU A 606 -36.44 -8.52 30.12
CA LEU A 606 -36.30 -7.08 30.40
C LEU A 606 -36.10 -6.33 29.06
N ASP A 607 -36.98 -5.37 28.85
CA ASP A 607 -37.12 -4.44 27.74
C ASP A 607 -36.39 -3.14 28.09
N ASN A 608 -35.72 -2.50 27.12
CA ASN A 608 -35.91 -1.07 26.90
C ASN A 608 -35.40 -0.61 25.52
N SER A 609 -36.37 -0.49 24.62
CA SER A 609 -36.60 0.57 23.62
C SER A 609 -35.49 1.58 23.27
N GLY A 610 -35.11 1.57 21.98
CA GLY A 610 -34.60 2.71 21.21
C GLY A 610 -35.50 2.93 19.99
N GLN A 611 -35.99 4.17 19.83
CA GLN A 611 -36.89 4.59 18.76
C GLN A 611 -36.17 4.64 17.40
N THR A 612 -36.82 4.07 16.38
CA THR A 612 -36.56 4.27 14.95
C THR A 612 -37.67 5.15 14.36
N SER A 613 -37.33 6.06 13.47
CA SER A 613 -38.29 6.65 12.52
C SER A 613 -37.68 6.63 11.13
N ASP A 614 -38.27 5.80 10.28
CA ASP A 614 -38.02 5.70 8.86
C ASP A 614 -38.78 6.76 8.04
N MET A 615 -38.13 7.01 6.92
CA MET A 615 -38.45 7.65 5.65
C MET A 615 -39.86 7.52 5.01
N TYR A 616 -40.15 8.58 4.23
CA TYR A 616 -40.84 8.70 2.92
C TYR A 616 -42.38 8.70 2.76
N GLY A 617 -42.86 9.76 2.10
CA GLY A 617 -44.13 9.86 1.36
C GLY A 617 -44.42 11.31 0.91
N HIS A 618 -43.97 11.74 -0.27
CA HIS A 618 -44.74 11.93 -1.51
C HIS A 618 -45.75 13.10 -1.56
N THR A 619 -45.56 13.93 -2.61
CA THR A 619 -46.51 14.81 -3.34
C THR A 619 -47.01 16.11 -2.70
N GLY A 620 -46.94 17.21 -3.46
CA GLY A 620 -47.68 18.44 -3.17
C GLY A 620 -47.16 19.69 -3.89
N VAL A 621 -47.80 20.03 -5.01
CA VAL A 621 -47.69 21.30 -5.75
C VAL A 621 -48.27 22.45 -4.92
N HIS A 622 -47.58 23.61 -4.82
CA HIS A 622 -48.21 24.95 -4.95
C HIS A 622 -47.20 26.12 -5.01
N ASN A 623 -47.52 27.07 -5.89
CA ASN A 623 -46.98 28.43 -6.07
C ASN A 623 -46.91 29.26 -4.78
N HIS A 624 -45.92 30.15 -4.64
CA HIS A 624 -46.06 31.62 -4.80
C HIS A 624 -44.79 32.38 -4.34
N ASP A 625 -44.36 33.29 -5.22
CA ASP A 625 -43.92 34.69 -5.02
C ASP A 625 -42.86 35.13 -3.99
N GLU A 626 -41.98 35.98 -4.55
CA GLU A 626 -41.42 37.23 -4.04
C GLU A 626 -40.60 37.21 -2.73
N SER A 627 -39.28 37.39 -2.85
CA SER A 627 -38.61 38.71 -2.79
C SER A 627 -37.09 38.58 -2.90
#